data_AF-A0A8J5CM22-F1
#
_entry.id   AF-A0A8J5CM22-F1
#
_cell.length_a   1.000
_cell.length_b   1.000
_cell.length_c   1.000
_cell.angle_alpha   90.00
_cell.angle_beta   90.00
_cell.angle_gamma   90.00
#
_symmetry.space_group_name_H-M   'P 1'
#
loop_
_entity.id
_entity.type
_entity.pdbx_description
1 polymer ?
#
loop_
_entity_poly.entity_id
_entity_poly.type
_entity_poly.pdbx_seq_one_letter_code
_entity_poly.pdbx_strand_id
1 'polypeptide(L)'
;MHSQSKVELMGRALLYGLPSVLARAEGYDPPRHPRCTLMTYRFSDVWRYFDHGLYRFMLKHIYIPWVGRDSSLARQLQGTALVFTFVCVWHGVHSNVLWWAAVNFLAVVAERLADLIAKEPRYMGWEARWLPGAWRRRFLGGVAGAPYVPSLAALVIFLSDMDNATTVTTTIFVSDFPKSTVTCFLFMFCLGQCSMELQNCKMRQKARAKQA
;
A
#
# COMPACT_ATOMS: atom_id res chain seq x y z
N MET A 1 -22.05 2.94 -17.85
CA MET A 1 -20.89 2.67 -16.97
C MET A 1 -19.85 1.68 -17.53
N HIS A 2 -19.90 1.27 -18.81
CA HIS A 2 -18.95 0.31 -19.40
C HIS A 2 -17.81 0.94 -20.23
N SER A 3 -17.79 2.28 -20.35
CA SER A 3 -16.82 3.03 -21.16
C SER A 3 -15.64 3.58 -20.32
N GLN A 4 -15.87 3.92 -19.05
CA GLN A 4 -14.86 4.55 -18.19
C GLN A 4 -13.73 3.58 -17.78
N SER A 5 -13.99 2.28 -17.63
CA SER A 5 -12.95 1.31 -17.25
C SER A 5 -11.94 1.02 -18.38
N LYS A 6 -12.33 1.16 -19.65
CA LYS A 6 -11.43 0.96 -20.81
C LYS A 6 -10.44 2.11 -20.95
N VAL A 7 -10.85 3.34 -20.62
CA VAL A 7 -9.98 4.54 -20.69
C VAL A 7 -8.88 4.47 -19.64
N GLU A 8 -9.17 4.02 -18.41
CA GLU A 8 -8.17 3.87 -17.35
C GLU A 8 -7.16 2.71 -17.59
N LEU A 9 -7.59 1.64 -18.29
CA LEU A 9 -6.71 0.56 -18.72
C LEU A 9 -5.82 1.00 -19.90
N MET A 10 -6.37 1.76 -20.84
CA MET A 10 -5.65 2.32 -21.99
C MET A 10 -4.63 3.38 -21.58
N GLY A 11 -4.93 4.22 -20.59
CA GLY A 11 -3.99 5.19 -20.03
C GLY A 11 -2.74 4.54 -19.43
N ARG A 12 -2.88 3.42 -18.72
CA ARG A 12 -1.73 2.64 -18.19
C ARG A 12 -0.90 1.98 -19.28
N ALA A 13 -1.55 1.47 -20.34
CA ALA A 13 -0.86 0.86 -21.48
C ALA A 13 -0.11 1.91 -22.33
N LEU A 14 -0.65 3.13 -22.48
CA LEU A 14 0.03 4.21 -23.20
C LEU A 14 1.16 4.85 -22.40
N LEU A 15 0.93 5.17 -21.12
CA LEU A 15 1.93 5.85 -20.27
C LEU A 15 3.11 4.94 -19.90
N TYR A 16 2.91 3.63 -19.79
CA TYR A 16 3.98 2.69 -19.44
C TYR A 16 4.37 1.75 -20.58
N GLY A 17 3.48 1.44 -21.52
CA GLY A 17 3.77 0.53 -22.63
C GLY A 17 4.58 1.20 -23.73
N LEU A 18 4.15 2.37 -24.22
CA LEU A 18 4.83 3.07 -25.32
C LEU A 18 6.28 3.44 -24.95
N PRO A 19 6.55 4.07 -23.77
CA PRO A 19 7.93 4.37 -23.38
C PRO A 19 8.76 3.11 -23.12
N SER A 20 8.16 2.02 -22.64
CA SER A 20 8.86 0.76 -22.44
C SER A 20 9.26 0.10 -23.77
N VAL A 21 8.41 0.18 -24.78
CA VAL A 21 8.71 -0.33 -26.13
C VAL A 21 9.81 0.51 -26.78
N LEU A 22 9.73 1.84 -26.66
CA LEU A 22 10.77 2.75 -27.16
C LEU A 22 12.11 2.54 -26.43
N ALA A 23 12.10 2.40 -25.11
CA ALA A 23 13.32 2.08 -24.35
C ALA A 23 13.96 0.78 -24.82
N ARG A 24 13.15 -0.27 -25.06
CA ARG A 24 13.66 -1.55 -25.60
C ARG A 24 14.19 -1.42 -27.03
N ALA A 25 13.58 -0.59 -27.87
CA ALA A 25 14.07 -0.30 -29.22
C ALA A 25 15.44 0.40 -29.17
N GLU A 26 15.66 1.26 -28.17
CA GLU A 26 16.93 1.93 -27.88
C GLU A 26 17.94 1.03 -27.12
N GLY A 27 17.62 -0.24 -26.87
CA GLY A 27 18.50 -1.18 -26.16
C GLY A 27 18.53 -1.02 -24.63
N TYR A 28 17.67 -0.18 -24.06
CA TYR A 28 17.49 -0.06 -22.61
C TYR A 28 16.42 -1.03 -22.10
N ASP A 29 16.69 -1.68 -20.97
CA ASP A 29 15.71 -2.57 -20.33
C ASP A 29 14.79 -1.75 -19.40
N PRO A 30 13.50 -1.57 -19.74
CA PRO A 30 12.59 -0.77 -18.94
C PRO A 30 12.29 -1.45 -17.60
N PRO A 31 12.06 -0.65 -16.52
CA PRO A 31 11.68 -1.20 -15.24
C PRO A 31 10.38 -2.00 -15.34
N ARG A 32 10.25 -3.06 -14.52
CA ARG A 32 9.04 -3.90 -14.47
C ARG A 32 7.77 -3.06 -14.33
N HIS A 33 6.72 -3.49 -15.03
CA HIS A 33 5.40 -2.85 -14.93
C HIS A 33 4.90 -2.77 -13.48
N PRO A 34 4.21 -1.67 -13.13
CA PRO A 34 3.67 -1.47 -11.79
C PRO A 34 2.70 -2.61 -11.44
N ARG A 35 2.79 -3.10 -10.21
CA ARG A 35 1.84 -4.09 -9.69
C ARG A 35 0.54 -3.39 -9.35
N CYS A 36 -0.58 -4.09 -9.44
CA CYS A 36 -1.85 -3.56 -8.96
C CYS A 36 -1.74 -3.26 -7.45
N THR A 37 -1.84 -1.98 -7.08
CA THR A 37 -1.74 -1.50 -5.70
C THR A 37 -2.84 -2.09 -4.80
N LEU A 38 -4.00 -2.40 -5.36
CA LEU A 38 -5.09 -3.06 -4.64
C LEU A 38 -4.81 -4.56 -4.36
N MET A 39 -3.81 -5.14 -5.02
CA MET A 39 -3.35 -6.51 -4.78
C MET A 39 -2.08 -6.56 -3.93
N THR A 40 -1.66 -5.50 -3.25
CA THR A 40 -0.58 -5.61 -2.26
C THR A 40 -1.16 -6.02 -0.91
N TYR A 41 -0.47 -6.91 -0.18
CA TYR A 41 -0.90 -7.28 1.17
C TYR A 41 -0.28 -6.38 2.23
N ARG A 42 0.94 -5.86 2.01
CA ARG A 42 1.60 -4.89 2.89
C ARG A 42 1.25 -3.47 2.48
N PHE A 43 0.84 -2.66 3.44
CA PHE A 43 0.56 -1.26 3.21
C PHE A 43 1.81 -0.49 2.76
N SER A 44 2.99 -0.80 3.30
CA SER A 44 4.25 -0.22 2.80
C SER A 44 4.57 -0.61 1.35
N ASP A 45 4.08 -1.76 0.86
CA ASP A 45 4.27 -2.14 -0.53
C ASP A 45 3.44 -1.26 -1.48
N VAL A 46 2.27 -0.78 -1.06
CA VAL A 46 1.44 0.18 -1.84
C VAL A 46 2.32 1.32 -2.34
N TRP A 47 3.05 1.97 -1.45
CA TRP A 47 3.92 3.11 -1.75
C TRP A 47 5.10 2.75 -2.65
N ARG A 48 5.59 1.51 -2.56
CA ARG A 48 6.69 1.02 -3.38
C ARG A 48 6.30 0.76 -4.83
N TYR A 49 5.05 0.36 -5.08
CA TYR A 49 4.56 -0.03 -6.40
C TYR A 49 3.60 0.99 -7.03
N PHE A 50 3.06 1.94 -6.27
CA PHE A 50 2.19 3.00 -6.79
C PHE A 50 2.94 3.92 -7.76
N ASP A 51 4.08 4.47 -7.32
CA ASP A 51 4.99 5.25 -8.17
C ASP A 51 6.44 4.86 -7.89
N HIS A 52 7.06 4.15 -8.83
CA HIS A 52 8.43 3.69 -8.69
C HIS A 52 9.47 4.81 -8.74
N GLY A 53 9.23 5.87 -9.52
CA GLY A 53 10.16 6.96 -9.70
C GLY A 53 10.20 7.84 -8.46
N LEU A 54 9.03 8.30 -8.04
CA LEU A 54 8.86 9.12 -6.84
C LEU A 54 9.31 8.35 -5.59
N TYR A 55 8.92 7.08 -5.44
CA TYR A 55 9.38 6.26 -4.31
C TYR A 55 10.90 6.14 -4.24
N ARG A 56 11.59 5.87 -5.37
CA ARG A 56 13.05 5.77 -5.39
C ARG A 56 13.72 7.10 -5.07
N PHE A 57 13.17 8.21 -5.57
CA PHE A 57 13.67 9.54 -5.26
C PHE A 57 13.59 9.83 -3.76
N MET A 58 12.39 9.69 -3.17
CA MET A 58 12.17 9.94 -1.74
C MET A 58 12.98 8.99 -0.86
N LEU A 59 13.07 7.71 -1.24
CA LEU A 59 13.85 6.73 -0.50
C LEU A 59 15.34 7.10 -0.48
N LYS A 60 15.92 7.41 -1.64
CA LYS A 60 17.36 7.66 -1.80
C LYS A 60 17.78 9.02 -1.24
N HIS A 61 16.97 10.06 -1.40
CA HIS A 61 17.38 11.43 -1.09
C HIS A 61 16.80 11.98 0.22
N ILE A 62 15.72 11.39 0.75
CA ILE A 62 15.06 11.87 1.97
C ILE A 62 15.18 10.82 3.08
N TYR A 63 14.62 9.63 2.85
CA TYR A 63 14.48 8.62 3.90
C TYR A 63 15.82 8.01 4.35
N ILE A 64 16.62 7.47 3.42
CA ILE A 64 17.89 6.81 3.74
C ILE A 64 18.89 7.79 4.39
N PRO A 65 19.12 9.01 3.85
CA PRO A 65 20.02 9.97 4.49
C PRO A 65 19.58 10.37 5.90
N TRP A 66 18.27 10.48 6.15
CA TRP A 66 17.75 10.84 7.47
C TRP A 66 17.88 9.71 8.50
N VAL A 67 17.44 8.50 8.14
CA VAL A 67 17.50 7.34 9.04
C VAL A 67 18.96 6.92 9.29
N GLY A 68 19.83 7.06 8.29
CA GLY A 68 21.25 6.75 8.43
C GLY A 68 21.51 5.31 8.85
N ARG A 69 22.61 5.08 9.58
CA ARG A 69 23.00 3.75 10.09
C ARG A 69 22.22 3.33 11.34
N ASP A 70 21.76 4.27 12.16
CA ASP A 70 20.99 3.96 13.36
C ASP A 70 19.51 3.86 13.03
N SER A 71 19.03 2.63 12.83
CA SER A 71 17.64 2.36 12.51
C SER A 71 16.72 2.39 13.74
N SER A 72 16.85 3.40 14.62
CA SER A 72 15.95 3.54 15.77
C SER A 72 14.51 3.80 15.31
N LEU A 73 13.53 3.34 16.07
CA LEU A 73 12.11 3.52 15.72
C LEU A 73 11.78 5.00 15.52
N ALA A 74 12.28 5.87 16.41
CA ALA A 74 12.07 7.32 16.32
C ALA A 74 12.60 7.90 15.00
N ARG A 75 13.81 7.52 14.57
CA ARG A 75 14.38 7.99 13.29
C ARG A 75 13.59 7.48 12.09
N GLN A 76 13.10 6.23 12.13
CA GLN A 76 12.26 5.69 11.07
C GLN A 76 10.91 6.41 10.98
N LEU A 77 10.28 6.75 12.12
CA LEU A 77 9.04 7.52 12.16
C LEU A 77 9.25 8.95 11.64
N GLN A 78 10.32 9.62 12.08
CA GLN A 78 10.69 10.94 11.58
C GLN A 78 10.99 10.92 10.07
N GLY A 79 11.74 9.92 9.59
CA GLY A 79 12.02 9.76 8.17
C GLY A 79 10.74 9.53 7.35
N THR A 80 9.79 8.77 7.88
CA THR A 80 8.47 8.58 7.24
C THR A 80 7.68 9.90 7.23
N ALA A 81 7.68 10.65 8.33
CA ALA A 81 7.02 11.95 8.41
C ALA A 81 7.60 12.94 7.40
N LEU A 82 8.93 13.02 7.27
CA LEU A 82 9.60 13.88 6.30
C LEU A 82 9.22 13.53 4.85
N VAL A 83 9.11 12.24 4.54
CA VAL A 83 8.66 11.80 3.21
C VAL A 83 7.23 12.28 2.94
N PHE A 84 6.30 12.12 3.88
CA PHE A 84 4.93 12.61 3.72
C PHE A 84 4.85 14.13 3.67
N THR A 85 5.66 14.85 4.46
CA THR A 85 5.75 16.31 4.39
C THR A 85 6.25 16.77 3.02
N PHE A 86 7.28 16.12 2.46
CA PHE A 86 7.75 16.41 1.10
C PHE A 86 6.63 16.21 0.07
N VAL A 87 5.90 15.10 0.15
CA VAL A 87 4.77 14.82 -0.75
C VAL A 87 3.68 15.89 -0.62
N CYS A 88 3.35 16.34 0.60
CA CYS A 88 2.40 17.44 0.81
C CYS A 88 2.84 18.73 0.15
N VAL A 89 4.12 19.10 0.29
CA VAL A 89 4.67 20.32 -0.33
C VAL A 89 4.68 20.18 -1.85
N TRP A 90 5.05 19.00 -2.37
CA TRP A 90 5.10 18.69 -3.79
C TRP A 90 3.75 18.81 -4.50
N HIS A 91 2.67 18.35 -3.86
CA HIS A 91 1.32 18.42 -4.40
C HIS A 91 0.60 19.77 -4.19
N GLY A 92 1.25 20.73 -3.54
CA GLY A 92 0.62 21.96 -3.08
C GLY A 92 -0.08 21.75 -1.73
N VAL A 93 0.12 22.69 -0.81
CA VAL A 93 -0.41 22.61 0.56
C VAL A 93 -1.91 22.92 0.54
N HIS A 94 -2.71 21.90 0.23
CA HIS A 94 -4.16 21.94 0.26
C HIS A 94 -4.70 21.06 1.39
N SER A 95 -5.84 21.44 1.97
CA SER A 95 -6.48 20.69 3.07
C SER A 95 -6.70 19.22 2.73
N ASN A 96 -7.08 18.92 1.49
CA ASN A 96 -7.33 17.58 0.97
C ASN A 96 -6.07 16.72 1.02
N VAL A 97 -4.96 17.28 0.56
CA VAL A 97 -3.65 16.62 0.50
C VAL A 97 -3.13 16.37 1.92
N LEU A 98 -3.33 17.31 2.84
CA LEU A 98 -2.94 17.17 4.24
C LEU A 98 -3.71 16.02 4.92
N TRP A 99 -5.04 15.96 4.75
CA TRP A 99 -5.86 14.87 5.30
C TRP A 99 -5.48 13.52 4.71
N TRP A 100 -5.30 13.46 3.40
CA TRP A 100 -4.85 12.24 2.73
C TRP A 100 -3.49 11.78 3.26
N ALA A 101 -2.51 12.69 3.37
CA ALA A 101 -1.18 12.38 3.87
C ALA A 101 -1.22 11.93 5.33
N ALA A 102 -2.04 12.57 6.17
CA ALA A 102 -2.18 12.21 7.58
C ALA A 102 -2.72 10.79 7.75
N VAL A 103 -3.82 10.43 7.06
CA VAL A 103 -4.41 9.09 7.13
C VAL A 103 -3.42 8.02 6.67
N ASN A 104 -2.72 8.28 5.56
CA ASN A 104 -1.75 7.35 5.02
C ASN A 104 -0.48 7.23 5.88
N PHE A 105 -0.01 8.33 6.47
CA PHE A 105 1.08 8.32 7.44
C PHE A 105 0.72 7.44 8.64
N LEU A 106 -0.46 7.63 9.22
CA LEU A 106 -0.95 6.82 10.34
C LEU A 106 -1.05 5.34 9.97
N ALA A 107 -1.50 5.02 8.75
CA ALA A 107 -1.56 3.65 8.26
C ALA A 107 -0.16 2.99 8.15
N VAL A 108 0.85 3.72 7.67
CA VAL A 108 2.25 3.22 7.66
C VAL A 108 2.77 3.04 9.09
N VAL A 109 2.53 3.99 9.98
CA VAL A 109 2.94 3.90 11.39
C VAL A 109 2.29 2.70 12.07
N ALA A 110 0.99 2.47 11.86
CA ALA A 110 0.26 1.32 12.39
C ALA A 110 0.85 -0.01 11.89
N GLU A 111 1.20 -0.11 10.60
CA GLU A 111 1.88 -1.30 10.07
C GLU A 111 3.24 -1.54 10.76
N ARG A 112 4.01 -0.48 11.02
CA ARG A 112 5.30 -0.60 11.73
C ARG A 112 5.15 -1.03 13.17
N LEU A 113 4.17 -0.49 13.88
CA LEU A 113 3.86 -0.91 15.25
C LEU A 113 3.40 -2.37 15.27
N ALA A 114 2.59 -2.80 14.30
CA ALA A 114 2.20 -4.20 14.15
C ALA A 114 3.41 -5.11 13.89
N ASP A 115 4.35 -4.70 13.02
CA ASP A 115 5.60 -5.45 12.80
C ASP A 115 6.45 -5.57 14.08
N LEU A 116 6.46 -4.55 14.95
CA LEU A 116 7.18 -4.60 16.22
C LEU A 116 6.51 -5.53 17.22
N ILE A 117 5.19 -5.43 17.36
CA ILE A 117 4.40 -6.33 18.23
C ILE A 117 4.58 -7.78 17.76
N ALA A 118 4.59 -8.00 16.44
CA ALA A 118 4.77 -9.34 15.85
C ALA A 118 6.14 -9.97 16.17
N LYS A 119 7.17 -9.18 16.50
CA LYS A 119 8.51 -9.67 16.87
C LYS A 119 8.67 -9.92 18.36
N GLU A 120 7.74 -9.47 19.19
CA GLU A 120 7.81 -9.64 20.64
C GLU A 120 7.66 -11.14 21.01
N PRO A 121 8.58 -11.73 21.79
CA PRO A 121 8.53 -13.16 22.13
C PRO A 121 7.22 -13.60 22.79
N ARG A 122 6.61 -12.72 23.60
CA ARG A 122 5.31 -12.96 24.23
C ARG A 122 4.20 -13.11 23.18
N TYR A 123 4.20 -12.24 22.17
CA TYR A 123 3.25 -12.30 21.08
C TYR A 123 3.47 -13.54 20.22
N MET A 124 4.73 -13.89 19.91
CA MET A 124 5.05 -15.09 19.14
C MET A 124 4.56 -16.37 19.85
N GLY A 125 4.74 -16.47 21.17
CA GLY A 125 4.24 -17.60 21.96
C GLY A 125 2.71 -17.68 22.01
N TRP A 126 2.04 -16.53 22.10
CA TRP A 126 0.58 -16.45 21.99
C TRP A 126 0.08 -16.84 20.59
N GLU A 127 0.69 -16.29 19.55
CA GLU A 127 0.33 -16.53 18.15
C GLU A 127 0.49 -18.01 17.79
N ALA A 128 1.60 -18.63 18.21
CA ALA A 128 1.84 -20.06 17.98
C ALA A 128 0.82 -20.95 18.70
N ARG A 129 0.32 -20.54 19.87
CA ARG A 129 -0.68 -21.29 20.65
C ARG A 129 -2.08 -21.19 20.07
N TRP A 130 -2.49 -20.01 19.63
CA TRP A 130 -3.88 -19.72 19.26
C TRP A 130 -4.14 -19.68 17.74
N LEU A 131 -3.11 -19.45 16.93
CA LEU A 131 -3.23 -19.24 15.48
C LEU A 131 -2.28 -20.12 14.67
N PRO A 132 -2.46 -21.46 14.62
CA PRO A 132 -1.64 -22.32 13.78
C PRO A 132 -2.04 -22.25 12.29
N GLY A 133 -1.01 -22.28 11.42
CA GLY A 133 -1.16 -22.51 9.98
C GLY A 133 -2.01 -21.45 9.23
N ALA A 134 -3.12 -21.88 8.62
CA ALA A 134 -3.96 -21.04 7.78
C ALA A 134 -4.66 -19.91 8.56
N TRP A 135 -4.95 -20.11 9.85
CA TRP A 135 -5.58 -19.09 10.70
C TRP A 135 -4.66 -17.92 11.00
N ARG A 136 -3.36 -18.17 11.18
CA ARG A 136 -2.33 -17.13 11.28
C ARG A 136 -2.37 -16.17 10.10
N ARG A 137 -2.40 -16.72 8.89
CA ARG A 137 -2.42 -15.94 7.65
C ARG A 137 -3.70 -15.13 7.50
N ARG A 138 -4.85 -15.71 7.86
CA ARG A 138 -6.13 -14.99 7.85
C ARG A 138 -6.11 -13.84 8.84
N PHE A 139 -5.65 -14.09 10.07
CA PHE A 139 -5.53 -13.06 11.10
C PHE A 139 -4.60 -11.93 10.67
N LEU A 140 -3.37 -12.24 10.26
CA LEU A 140 -2.39 -11.24 9.80
C LEU A 140 -2.88 -10.47 8.57
N GLY A 141 -3.55 -11.15 7.63
CA GLY A 141 -4.15 -10.49 6.47
C GLY A 141 -5.32 -9.58 6.84
N GLY A 142 -6.09 -9.91 7.87
CA GLY A 142 -7.15 -9.06 8.41
C GLY A 142 -6.59 -7.81 9.06
N VAL A 143 -5.59 -7.96 9.92
CA VAL A 143 -4.90 -6.84 10.57
C VAL A 143 -4.23 -5.93 9.55
N ALA A 144 -3.52 -6.50 8.57
CA ALA A 144 -2.87 -5.74 7.51
C ALA A 144 -3.88 -5.08 6.54
N GLY A 145 -5.08 -5.65 6.40
CA GLY A 145 -6.18 -5.12 5.59
C GLY A 145 -6.90 -3.93 6.23
N ALA A 146 -6.89 -3.82 7.56
CA ALA A 146 -7.65 -2.77 8.26
C ALA A 146 -7.23 -1.33 7.87
N PRO A 147 -5.93 -1.00 7.71
CA PRO A 147 -5.51 0.32 7.24
C PRO A 147 -5.87 0.64 5.79
N TYR A 148 -6.19 -0.36 4.96
CA TYR A 148 -6.51 -0.13 3.55
C TYR A 148 -7.84 0.58 3.34
N VAL A 149 -8.85 0.30 4.16
CA VAL A 149 -10.19 0.91 4.03
C VAL A 149 -10.13 2.43 4.22
N PRO A 150 -9.57 2.98 5.31
CA PRO A 150 -9.41 4.43 5.46
C PRO A 150 -8.45 5.03 4.43
N SER A 151 -7.43 4.30 4.00
CA SER A 151 -6.51 4.79 2.96
C SER A 151 -7.16 4.85 1.57
N LEU A 152 -8.07 3.94 1.25
CA LEU A 152 -8.88 4.00 0.03
C LEU A 152 -9.88 5.15 0.08
N ALA A 153 -10.52 5.40 1.22
CA ALA A 153 -11.35 6.59 1.42
C ALA A 153 -10.52 7.87 1.29
N ALA A 154 -9.29 7.88 1.83
CA ALA A 154 -8.37 9.00 1.68
C ALA A 154 -7.99 9.28 0.22
N LEU A 155 -7.91 8.26 -0.65
CA LEU A 155 -7.68 8.49 -2.09
C LEU A 155 -8.81 9.29 -2.73
N VAL A 156 -10.05 9.12 -2.27
CA VAL A 156 -11.18 9.95 -2.71
C VAL A 156 -10.99 11.40 -2.26
N ILE A 157 -10.54 11.61 -1.01
CA ILE A 157 -10.15 12.94 -0.50
C ILE A 157 -9.08 13.58 -1.39
N PHE A 158 -8.06 12.82 -1.80
CA PHE A 158 -6.98 13.33 -2.63
C PHE A 158 -7.41 13.67 -4.06
N LEU A 159 -8.32 12.89 -4.65
CA LEU A 159 -8.72 13.04 -6.06
C LEU A 159 -9.94 13.92 -6.27
N SER A 160 -10.68 14.26 -5.21
CA SER A 160 -11.97 14.96 -5.29
C SER A 160 -11.98 16.23 -4.44
N ASP A 161 -13.00 17.07 -4.66
CA ASP A 161 -13.26 18.22 -3.79
C ASP A 161 -13.64 17.80 -2.36
N MET A 162 -13.40 18.69 -1.39
CA MET A 162 -13.66 18.40 0.04
C MET A 162 -15.11 18.01 0.32
N ASP A 163 -16.07 18.63 -0.36
CA ASP A 163 -17.49 18.35 -0.14
C ASP A 163 -17.85 16.92 -0.60
N ASN A 164 -17.34 16.53 -1.77
CA ASN A 164 -17.52 15.16 -2.29
C ASN A 164 -16.81 14.14 -1.40
N ALA A 165 -15.59 14.48 -0.97
CA ALA A 165 -14.76 13.60 -0.15
C ALA A 165 -15.33 13.39 1.26
N THR A 166 -15.83 14.44 1.90
CA THR A 166 -16.48 14.37 3.22
C THR A 166 -17.78 13.58 3.13
N THR A 167 -18.58 13.79 2.07
CA THR A 167 -19.80 13.01 1.82
C THR A 167 -19.48 11.52 1.71
N VAL A 168 -18.55 11.13 0.84
CA VAL A 168 -18.16 9.72 0.65
C VAL A 168 -17.60 9.11 1.93
N THR A 169 -16.71 9.82 2.63
CA THR A 169 -16.10 9.33 3.87
C THR A 169 -17.14 9.15 4.98
N THR A 170 -18.08 10.10 5.11
CA THR A 170 -19.17 10.04 6.09
C THR A 170 -20.13 8.91 5.75
N THR A 171 -20.45 8.69 4.48
CA THR A 171 -21.28 7.56 4.06
C THR A 171 -20.64 6.23 4.42
N ILE A 172 -19.35 6.04 4.15
CA ILE A 172 -18.64 4.78 4.41
C ILE A 172 -18.57 4.49 5.93
N PHE A 173 -18.18 5.48 6.73
CA PHE A 173 -17.84 5.28 8.15
C PHE A 173 -18.96 5.62 9.14
N VAL A 174 -19.96 6.39 8.74
CA VAL A 174 -21.03 6.87 9.64
C VAL A 174 -22.41 6.46 9.13
N SER A 175 -22.83 6.93 7.95
CA SER A 175 -24.21 6.77 7.49
C SER A 175 -24.59 5.33 7.17
N ASP A 176 -23.73 4.60 6.44
CA ASP A 176 -23.95 3.20 6.06
C ASP A 176 -23.16 2.22 6.95
N PHE A 177 -22.68 2.68 8.10
CA PHE A 177 -21.98 1.82 9.04
C PHE A 177 -22.95 0.83 9.70
N PRO A 178 -22.61 -0.47 9.79
CA PRO A 178 -21.34 -1.11 9.41
C PRO A 178 -21.32 -1.69 7.99
N LYS A 179 -22.44 -1.69 7.25
CA LYS A 179 -22.58 -2.41 5.98
C LYS A 179 -21.52 -2.01 4.94
N SER A 180 -21.35 -0.72 4.70
CA SER A 180 -20.40 -0.20 3.69
C SER A 180 -18.94 -0.47 4.10
N THR A 181 -18.59 -0.12 5.34
CA THR A 181 -17.25 -0.35 5.90
C THR A 181 -16.87 -1.84 5.89
N VAL A 182 -17.76 -2.73 6.34
CA VAL A 182 -17.50 -4.17 6.37
C VAL A 182 -17.38 -4.74 4.96
N THR A 183 -18.22 -4.29 4.02
CA THR A 183 -18.14 -4.73 2.61
C THR A 183 -16.80 -4.33 1.99
N CYS A 184 -16.37 -3.08 2.17
CA CYS A 184 -15.06 -2.60 1.70
C CYS A 184 -13.91 -3.39 2.34
N PHE A 185 -13.98 -3.62 3.65
CA PHE A 185 -12.98 -4.41 4.37
C PHE A 185 -12.90 -5.85 3.85
N LEU A 186 -14.04 -6.53 3.69
CA LEU A 186 -14.09 -7.90 3.18
C LEU A 186 -13.53 -8.00 1.77
N PHE A 187 -13.85 -7.03 0.92
CA PHE A 187 -13.30 -6.97 -0.43
C PHE A 187 -11.76 -6.83 -0.41
N MET A 188 -11.23 -5.88 0.37
CA MET A 188 -9.78 -5.70 0.52
C MET A 188 -9.10 -6.90 1.17
N PHE A 189 -9.77 -7.54 2.15
CA PHE A 189 -9.30 -8.75 2.79
C PHE A 189 -9.17 -9.90 1.79
N CYS A 190 -10.19 -10.13 0.96
CA CYS A 190 -10.15 -11.16 -0.09
C CYS A 190 -9.03 -10.90 -1.09
N LEU A 191 -8.85 -9.64 -1.54
CA LEU A 191 -7.76 -9.27 -2.43
C LEU A 191 -6.38 -9.52 -1.79
N GLY A 192 -6.21 -9.15 -0.52
CA GLY A 192 -5.00 -9.43 0.24
C GLY A 192 -4.71 -10.93 0.38
N GLN A 193 -5.72 -11.75 0.67
CA GLN A 193 -5.58 -13.20 0.75
C GLN A 193 -5.18 -13.82 -0.60
N CYS A 194 -5.83 -13.41 -1.68
CA CYS A 194 -5.48 -13.85 -3.05
C CYS A 194 -4.03 -13.46 -3.40
N SER A 195 -3.61 -12.25 -3.03
CA SER A 195 -2.24 -11.78 -3.24
C SER A 195 -1.21 -12.65 -2.51
N MET A 196 -1.44 -12.93 -1.23
CA MET A 196 -0.54 -13.78 -0.44
C MET A 196 -0.44 -15.20 -1.02
N GLU A 197 -1.56 -15.79 -1.46
CA GLU A 197 -1.53 -17.11 -2.10
C GLU A 197 -0.79 -17.11 -3.43
N LEU A 198 -0.98 -16.08 -4.25
CA LEU A 198 -0.24 -15.94 -5.51
C LEU A 198 1.28 -15.85 -5.27
N GLN A 199 1.69 -15.13 -4.23
CA GLN A 199 3.10 -15.04 -3.83
C GLN A 199 3.64 -16.40 -3.36
N ASN A 200 2.90 -17.12 -2.53
CA ASN A 200 3.27 -18.46 -2.07
C ASN A 200 3.41 -19.46 -3.22
N CYS A 201 2.49 -19.45 -4.19
CA CYS A 201 2.57 -20.28 -5.39
C CYS A 201 3.84 -20.00 -6.20
N LYS A 202 4.18 -18.72 -6.42
CA LYS A 202 5.42 -18.33 -7.10
C LYS A 202 6.67 -18.81 -6.36
N MET A 203 6.67 -18.77 -5.03
CA MET A 203 7.77 -19.28 -4.21
C MET A 203 7.91 -20.80 -4.33
N ARG A 204 6.80 -21.54 -4.31
CA ARG A 204 6.78 -23.01 -4.52
C ARG A 204 7.31 -23.39 -5.90
N GLN A 205 6.91 -22.67 -6.95
CA GLN A 205 7.41 -22.89 -8.32
C GLN A 205 8.92 -22.68 -8.41
N LYS A 206 9.44 -21.59 -7.83
CA LYS A 206 10.89 -21.33 -7.79
C LYS A 206 11.66 -22.39 -7.01
N ALA A 207 11.11 -22.90 -5.91
CA ALA A 207 11.73 -23.97 -5.13
C ALA A 207 11.82 -25.27 -5.95
N ARG A 208 10.74 -25.64 -6.66
CA ARG A 208 10.72 -26.80 -7.57
C ARG A 208 11.74 -26.66 -8.71
N ALA A 209 11.84 -25.47 -9.31
CA ALA A 209 12.78 -25.19 -10.39
C ALA A 209 14.26 -25.15 -9.95
N LYS A 210 14.55 -25.06 -8.65
CA LYS A 210 15.92 -25.17 -8.10
C LYS A 210 16.32 -26.61 -7.77
N GLN A 211 15.35 -27.52 -7.71
CA GLN A 211 15.54 -28.93 -7.37
C GLN A 211 15.53 -29.83 -8.61
N ALA A 212 15.17 -29.27 -9.77
CA ALA A 212 15.28 -29.87 -11.10
C ALA A 212 16.53 -29.31 -11.79
#